data_AF-A0A1Y1UJZ1-F1
#
_entry.id   AF-A0A1Y1UJZ1-F1
#
_cell.length_a   1.000
_cell.length_b   1.000
_cell.length_c   1.000
_cell.angle_alpha   90.00
_cell.angle_beta   90.00
_cell.angle_gamma   90.00
#
_symmetry.space_group_name_H-M   'P 1'
#
loop_
_entity.id
_entity.type
_entity.pdbx_description
1 polymer ?
#
loop_
_entity_poly.entity_id
_entity_poly.type
_entity_poly.pdbx_seq_one_letter_code
_entity_poly.pdbx_strand_id
1 'polypeptide(L)'
;MWDSLTLSQTEFAVDMTCQSCVTAVSTALKDLPGIDRYDIDLAGKRVTITGRTPPSQLFAALKSTERQVIARGSSAASSSFATQAAVSILESPLPLPTSIASTSNLTLATPASEPSSRPLPGMNEEEFSQKVFGICRFVQIAPKTILMDLTVRLPPPANVGLKASHSWDVYISKTGNLVDPPESTGPAFRPLGKIVPDGQGYGDLFTEIEGEVWEWIGRGCVVEAGGSSHDNSRGRIFAGVVARSAGAWGNDKTVCACSGRTMWEEGRDMEKKVGGLLDRAKVAA
;
A
#
# COMPACT_ATOMS: atom_id res chain seq x y z
N MET A 1 -17.51 -23.86 -2.25
CA MET A 1 -17.16 -23.55 -3.65
C MET A 1 -15.66 -23.29 -3.72
N TRP A 2 -14.84 -24.32 -3.44
CA TRP A 2 -13.36 -24.26 -3.43
C TRP A 2 -12.72 -25.48 -4.12
N ASP A 3 -13.52 -26.49 -4.47
CA ASP A 3 -13.05 -27.78 -5.01
C ASP A 3 -12.40 -27.69 -6.39
N SER A 4 -12.56 -26.56 -7.08
CA SER A 4 -11.99 -26.31 -8.40
C SER A 4 -10.68 -25.50 -8.37
N LEU A 5 -10.23 -25.03 -7.19
CA LEU A 5 -9.00 -24.24 -7.07
C LEU A 5 -7.78 -25.16 -6.92
N THR A 6 -6.74 -24.86 -7.68
CA THR A 6 -5.46 -25.58 -7.63
C THR A 6 -4.75 -25.33 -6.31
N LEU A 7 -4.06 -26.35 -5.79
CA LEU A 7 -3.21 -26.19 -4.62
C LEU A 7 -2.13 -25.12 -4.88
N SER A 8 -2.11 -24.09 -4.06
CA SER A 8 -1.18 -22.96 -4.14
C SER A 8 -0.41 -22.82 -2.84
N GLN A 9 0.81 -22.29 -2.94
CA GLN A 9 1.64 -21.88 -1.82
C GLN A 9 1.75 -20.36 -1.87
N THR A 10 1.23 -19.68 -0.85
CA THR A 10 1.25 -18.23 -0.73
C THR A 10 2.11 -17.82 0.46
N GLU A 11 2.98 -16.84 0.26
CA GLU A 11 3.87 -16.29 1.28
C GLU A 11 3.49 -14.84 1.61
N PHE A 12 3.41 -14.57 2.90
CA PHE A 12 3.25 -13.23 3.46
C PHE A 12 4.40 -12.90 4.40
N ALA A 13 4.90 -11.66 4.33
CA ALA A 13 5.64 -11.09 5.43
C ALA A 13 4.65 -10.48 6.42
N VAL A 14 4.73 -10.88 7.69
CA VAL A 14 3.82 -10.45 8.75
C VAL A 14 4.65 -9.92 9.92
N ASP A 15 4.36 -8.70 10.37
CA ASP A 15 5.10 -8.11 11.48
C ASP A 15 4.75 -8.80 12.82
N MET A 16 5.67 -9.67 13.24
CA MET A 16 5.59 -10.46 14.46
C MET A 16 6.84 -10.18 15.30
N THR A 17 6.65 -9.90 16.58
CA THR A 17 7.74 -9.54 17.50
C THR A 17 7.84 -10.46 18.72
N CYS A 18 6.85 -11.31 18.96
CA CYS A 18 6.83 -12.23 20.10
C CYS A 18 5.92 -13.43 19.85
N GLN A 19 5.94 -14.41 20.77
CA GLN A 19 5.17 -15.64 20.62
C GLN A 19 3.64 -15.43 20.64
N SER A 20 3.13 -14.42 21.34
CA SER A 20 1.69 -14.12 21.28
C SER A 20 1.26 -13.63 19.90
N CYS A 21 2.18 -13.03 19.12
CA CYS A 21 1.92 -12.69 17.72
C CYS A 21 1.72 -13.95 16.88
N VAL A 22 2.59 -14.95 17.06
CA VAL A 22 2.52 -16.24 16.38
C VAL A 22 1.20 -16.94 16.71
N THR A 23 0.80 -16.95 17.97
CA THR A 23 -0.48 -17.55 18.40
C THR A 23 -1.66 -16.84 17.74
N ALA A 24 -1.69 -15.50 17.73
CA ALA A 24 -2.77 -14.74 17.10
C ALA A 24 -2.90 -15.04 15.59
N VAL A 25 -1.76 -15.07 14.87
CA VAL A 25 -1.71 -15.44 13.45
C VAL A 25 -2.19 -16.88 13.24
N SER A 26 -1.71 -17.82 14.06
CA SER A 26 -2.15 -19.21 13.97
C SER A 26 -3.65 -19.37 14.21
N THR A 27 -4.23 -18.63 15.16
CA THR A 27 -5.68 -18.66 15.41
C THR A 27 -6.45 -18.11 14.21
N ALA A 28 -6.02 -16.98 13.65
CA ALA A 28 -6.69 -16.38 12.49
C ALA A 28 -6.67 -17.28 11.24
N LEU A 29 -5.63 -18.10 11.07
CA LEU A 29 -5.53 -19.04 9.95
C LEU A 29 -6.29 -20.35 10.20
N LYS A 30 -6.35 -20.83 11.44
CA LYS A 30 -6.96 -22.12 11.79
C LYS A 30 -8.45 -22.19 11.42
N ASP A 31 -9.14 -21.06 11.48
CA ASP A 31 -10.58 -20.98 11.22
C ASP A 31 -10.91 -20.86 9.72
N LEU A 32 -9.90 -20.74 8.85
CA LEU A 32 -10.11 -20.58 7.41
C LEU A 32 -10.22 -21.92 6.68
N PRO A 33 -11.30 -22.14 5.89
CA PRO A 33 -11.45 -23.34 5.10
C PRO A 33 -10.47 -23.36 3.91
N GLY A 34 -10.03 -24.56 3.54
CA GLY A 34 -9.19 -24.78 2.36
C GLY A 34 -7.68 -24.62 2.57
N ILE A 35 -7.23 -24.38 3.80
CA ILE A 35 -5.82 -24.44 4.18
C ILE A 35 -5.42 -25.88 4.47
N ASP A 36 -4.40 -26.39 3.78
CA ASP A 36 -3.88 -27.75 3.99
C ASP A 36 -2.75 -27.74 5.03
N ARG A 37 -1.84 -26.75 4.95
CA ARG A 37 -0.77 -26.52 5.93
C ARG A 37 -0.37 -25.05 5.96
N TYR A 38 0.14 -24.59 7.10
CA TYR A 38 0.80 -23.30 7.20
C TYR A 38 2.05 -23.40 8.09
N ASP A 39 3.04 -22.57 7.80
CA ASP A 39 4.29 -22.45 8.52
C ASP A 39 4.48 -20.99 8.93
N ILE A 40 4.80 -20.75 10.21
CA ILE A 40 4.97 -19.41 10.77
C ILE A 40 6.41 -19.29 11.29
N ASP A 41 7.20 -18.49 10.60
CA ASP A 41 8.58 -18.19 10.92
C ASP A 41 8.66 -16.83 11.62
N LEU A 42 8.76 -16.85 12.95
CA LEU A 42 8.88 -15.64 13.77
C LEU A 42 10.19 -14.89 13.49
N ALA A 43 11.30 -15.61 13.28
CA ALA A 43 12.61 -15.00 13.06
C ALA A 43 12.66 -14.29 11.70
N GLY A 44 12.10 -14.93 10.67
CA GLY A 44 11.97 -14.37 9.33
C GLY A 44 10.77 -13.42 9.14
N LYS A 45 9.92 -13.24 10.17
CA LYS A 45 8.65 -12.49 10.08
C LYS A 45 7.80 -12.92 8.88
N ARG A 46 7.70 -14.24 8.67
CA ARG A 46 7.14 -14.83 7.46
C ARG A 46 6.07 -15.86 7.79
N VAL A 47 5.03 -15.90 6.97
CA VAL A 47 3.93 -16.86 7.05
C VAL A 47 3.76 -17.49 5.67
N THR A 48 3.96 -18.81 5.59
CA THR A 48 3.83 -19.59 4.36
C THR A 48 2.60 -20.47 4.46
N ILE A 49 1.65 -20.33 3.54
CA ILE A 49 0.36 -21.02 3.58
C ILE A 49 0.25 -21.86 2.33
N THR A 50 -0.06 -23.14 2.47
CA THR A 50 -0.37 -24.03 1.34
C THR A 50 -1.82 -24.46 1.43
N GLY A 51 -2.55 -24.26 0.33
CA GLY A 51 -3.97 -24.58 0.28
C GLY A 51 -4.65 -24.06 -0.97
N ARG A 52 -5.98 -24.02 -0.91
CA ARG A 52 -6.90 -23.60 -1.98
C ARG A 52 -7.59 -22.28 -1.65
N THR A 53 -7.36 -21.74 -0.46
CA THR A 53 -7.90 -20.45 -0.05
C THR A 53 -7.28 -19.32 -0.89
N PRO A 54 -8.08 -18.43 -1.49
CA PRO A 54 -7.57 -17.30 -2.26
C PRO A 54 -6.67 -16.38 -1.43
N PRO A 55 -5.56 -15.86 -1.98
CA PRO A 55 -4.66 -14.94 -1.28
C PRO A 55 -5.34 -13.71 -0.68
N SER A 56 -6.38 -13.18 -1.32
CA SER A 56 -7.22 -12.10 -0.79
C SER A 56 -7.86 -12.44 0.56
N GLN A 57 -8.38 -13.65 0.73
CA GLN A 57 -8.97 -14.10 2.00
C GLN A 57 -7.91 -14.37 3.06
N LEU A 58 -6.77 -14.96 2.67
CA LEU A 58 -5.64 -15.16 3.57
C LEU A 58 -5.13 -13.82 4.11
N PHE A 59 -4.98 -12.83 3.23
CA PHE A 59 -4.56 -11.48 3.61
C PHE A 59 -5.55 -10.82 4.57
N ALA A 60 -6.86 -10.91 4.28
CA ALA A 60 -7.89 -10.34 5.15
C ALA A 60 -7.85 -10.96 6.56
N ALA A 61 -7.66 -12.28 6.67
CA ALA A 61 -7.52 -12.97 7.95
C ALA A 61 -6.23 -12.60 8.68
N LEU A 62 -5.10 -12.44 7.98
CA LEU A 62 -3.86 -11.98 8.60
C LEU A 62 -3.99 -10.52 9.05
N LYS A 63 -4.64 -9.65 8.27
CA LYS A 63 -4.86 -8.23 8.60
C LYS A 63 -5.80 -8.04 9.78
N SER A 64 -6.75 -8.96 10.01
CA SER A 64 -7.64 -8.92 11.20
C SER A 64 -6.88 -9.07 12.52
N THR A 65 -5.63 -9.55 12.49
CA THR A 65 -4.74 -9.59 13.66
C THR A 65 -4.14 -8.22 14.01
N GLU A 66 -4.52 -7.16 13.30
CA GLU A 66 -4.00 -5.79 13.43
C GLU A 66 -2.48 -5.69 13.20
N ARG A 67 -1.99 -6.53 12.28
CA ARG A 67 -0.59 -6.59 11.91
C ARG A 67 -0.36 -6.05 10.52
N GLN A 68 0.87 -5.60 10.30
CA GLN A 68 1.33 -5.35 8.96
C GLN A 68 1.47 -6.69 8.24
N VAL A 69 0.86 -6.80 7.06
CA VAL A 69 0.90 -7.98 6.20
C VAL A 69 1.29 -7.50 4.81
N ILE A 70 2.29 -8.12 4.20
CA ILE A 70 2.72 -7.84 2.83
C ILE A 70 2.75 -9.15 2.08
N ALA A 71 2.03 -9.24 0.97
CA ALA A 71 2.13 -10.39 0.10
C ALA A 71 3.51 -10.42 -0.57
N ARG A 72 4.25 -11.52 -0.39
CA ARG A 72 5.57 -11.72 -1.00
C ARG A 72 5.45 -12.45 -2.32
N GLY A 73 4.60 -13.47 -2.38
CA GLY A 73 4.37 -14.26 -3.58
C GLY A 73 3.31 -15.31 -3.40
N SER A 74 2.84 -15.85 -4.52
CA SER A 74 2.12 -17.11 -4.54
C SER A 74 2.56 -17.88 -5.77
N SER A 75 2.63 -19.20 -5.64
CA SER A 75 2.93 -20.10 -6.74
C SER A 75 2.02 -21.32 -6.64
N ALA A 76 1.67 -21.90 -7.78
CA ALA A 76 1.08 -23.24 -7.74
C ALA A 76 2.11 -24.20 -7.13
N ALA A 77 1.65 -25.09 -6.25
CA ALA A 77 2.53 -25.97 -5.47
C ALA A 77 3.40 -26.93 -6.30
N SER A 78 3.22 -26.99 -7.64
CA SER A 78 3.93 -27.90 -8.54
C SER A 78 4.44 -27.28 -9.85
N SER A 79 4.36 -25.96 -10.08
CA SER A 79 4.84 -25.37 -11.35
C SER A 79 5.84 -24.24 -11.15
N SER A 80 6.95 -24.32 -11.88
CA SER A 80 8.04 -23.35 -12.02
C SER A 80 7.61 -22.06 -12.73
N PHE A 81 6.55 -21.41 -12.25
CA PHE A 81 6.14 -20.11 -12.74
C PHE A 81 7.09 -19.05 -12.17
N ALA A 82 7.83 -18.36 -13.03
CA ALA A 82 8.72 -17.28 -12.60
C ALA A 82 7.86 -16.16 -12.00
N THR A 83 7.97 -15.99 -10.68
CA THR A 83 7.21 -14.98 -9.94
C THR A 83 7.62 -13.60 -10.44
N GLN A 84 6.73 -12.93 -11.17
CA GLN A 84 6.93 -11.55 -11.60
C GLN A 84 6.38 -10.62 -10.54
N ALA A 85 7.11 -9.56 -10.25
CA ALA A 85 6.63 -8.49 -9.40
C ALA A 85 6.88 -7.13 -10.07
N ALA A 86 6.06 -6.16 -9.69
CA ALA A 86 6.22 -4.78 -10.09
C ALA A 86 5.83 -3.85 -8.96
N VAL A 87 6.27 -2.62 -9.05
CA VAL A 87 5.93 -1.56 -8.10
C VAL A 87 5.69 -0.27 -8.85
N SER A 88 4.74 0.52 -8.38
CA SER A 88 4.53 1.90 -8.81
C SER A 88 4.53 2.80 -7.58
N ILE A 89 5.42 3.78 -7.57
CA ILE A 89 5.45 4.84 -6.55
C ILE A 89 4.62 5.99 -7.10
N LEU A 90 3.55 6.34 -6.38
CA LEU A 90 2.59 7.33 -6.83
C LEU A 90 3.01 8.71 -6.34
N GLU A 91 3.21 9.62 -7.29
CA GLU A 91 3.58 11.01 -7.03
C GLU A 91 2.50 11.94 -7.56
N SER A 92 2.48 13.17 -7.05
CA SER A 92 1.64 14.22 -7.64
C SER A 92 2.33 14.78 -8.88
N PRO A 93 1.67 14.80 -10.05
CA PRO A 93 2.21 15.41 -11.27
C PRO A 93 2.31 16.94 -11.14
N LEU A 94 1.46 17.52 -10.31
CA LEU A 94 1.44 18.95 -10.02
C LEU A 94 2.07 19.23 -8.65
N PRO A 95 2.88 20.29 -8.51
CA PRO A 95 3.39 20.70 -7.20
C PRO A 95 2.24 20.97 -6.22
N LEU A 96 2.23 20.26 -5.10
CA LEU A 96 1.25 20.45 -4.03
C LEU A 96 1.87 21.29 -2.90
N PRO A 97 1.24 22.43 -2.54
CA PRO A 97 1.60 23.15 -1.33
C PRO A 97 1.47 22.26 -0.10
N THR A 98 2.38 22.41 0.85
CA THR A 98 2.39 21.65 2.11
C THR A 98 1.08 21.79 2.89
N SER A 99 0.38 22.92 2.78
CA SER A 99 -0.94 23.15 3.40
C SER A 99 -2.05 22.23 2.86
N ILE A 100 -1.93 21.77 1.62
CA ILE A 100 -2.88 20.87 0.97
C ILE A 100 -2.42 19.42 1.13
N ALA A 101 -1.13 19.16 0.93
CA ALA A 101 -0.53 17.83 1.01
C ALA A 101 -0.46 17.26 2.43
N SER A 102 -0.36 18.12 3.45
CA SER A 102 -0.21 17.68 4.84
C SER A 102 -1.44 16.95 5.34
N THR A 103 -1.22 15.70 5.68
CA THR A 103 -2.16 14.75 6.30
C THR A 103 -1.89 14.65 7.81
N SER A 104 -1.32 15.70 8.40
CA SER A 104 -0.82 15.83 9.77
C SER A 104 0.40 14.96 10.10
N ASN A 105 1.49 15.61 10.49
CA ASN A 105 2.49 15.13 11.45
C ASN A 105 2.69 16.32 12.41
N LEU A 106 1.62 16.77 13.08
CA LEU A 106 1.70 17.93 13.98
C LEU A 106 2.33 17.59 15.34
N THR A 107 2.61 16.33 15.63
CA THR A 107 3.21 15.87 16.90
C THR A 107 4.73 16.02 16.98
N LEU A 108 5.42 16.45 15.91
CA LEU A 108 6.77 17.03 15.99
C LEU A 108 6.79 18.57 15.92
N ALA A 109 5.62 19.20 15.76
CA ALA A 109 5.47 20.65 15.74
C ALA A 109 4.83 21.13 17.06
N THR A 110 5.51 20.87 18.18
CA THR A 110 5.26 21.69 19.38
C THR A 110 5.64 23.14 19.06
N PRO A 111 4.88 24.15 19.52
CA PRO A 111 5.27 25.55 19.37
C PRO A 111 6.36 25.86 20.40
N ALA A 112 7.58 25.39 20.14
CA ALA A 112 8.75 25.83 20.87
C ALA A 112 9.22 27.15 20.23
N SER A 113 9.00 28.24 20.97
CA SER A 113 9.85 29.44 21.07
C SER A 113 10.76 29.76 19.87
N GLU A 114 10.55 30.94 19.28
CA GLU A 114 11.42 31.71 18.36
C GLU A 114 12.38 30.92 17.46
N PRO A 115 12.21 30.96 16.12
CA PRO A 115 13.07 30.21 15.22
C PRO A 115 14.47 30.84 15.23
N SER A 116 15.42 30.24 15.94
CA SER A 116 16.84 30.47 15.67
C SER A 116 17.20 29.71 14.38
N SER A 117 16.73 30.21 13.24
CA SER A 117 17.12 29.71 11.93
C SER A 117 18.57 30.12 11.66
N ARG A 118 19.53 29.24 11.95
CA ARG A 118 20.80 29.28 11.22
C ARG A 118 20.61 28.43 9.98
N PRO A 119 20.42 29.04 8.80
CA PRO A 119 20.30 28.27 7.57
C PRO A 119 21.61 27.51 7.33
N LEU A 120 21.49 26.19 7.15
CA LEU A 120 22.60 25.39 6.66
C LEU A 120 22.88 25.83 5.20
N PRO A 121 24.12 26.24 4.85
CA PRO A 121 24.42 26.70 3.51
C PRO A 121 24.12 25.60 2.49
N GLY A 122 23.22 25.86 1.54
CA GLY A 122 22.93 24.97 0.42
C GLY A 122 21.68 24.10 0.52
N MET A 123 20.85 24.24 1.58
CA MET A 123 19.52 23.63 1.64
C MET A 123 18.45 24.72 1.54
N ASN A 124 17.74 24.78 0.41
CA ASN A 124 16.50 25.55 0.32
C ASN A 124 15.42 24.77 1.10
N GLU A 125 14.92 25.33 2.20
CA GLU A 125 13.92 24.68 3.08
C GLU A 125 12.58 24.37 2.37
N GLU A 126 12.36 24.93 1.17
CA GLU A 126 11.19 24.66 0.32
C GLU A 126 11.22 23.26 -0.34
N GLU A 127 12.32 22.50 -0.23
CA GLU A 127 12.56 21.33 -1.08
C GLU A 127 12.15 19.95 -0.51
N PHE A 128 11.56 19.89 0.69
CA PHE A 128 11.05 18.63 1.27
C PHE A 128 9.53 18.55 1.32
N SER A 129 8.85 19.07 0.28
CA SER A 129 7.45 18.73 0.02
C SER A 129 7.33 17.22 -0.21
N GLN A 130 6.41 16.57 0.51
CA GLN A 130 6.09 15.16 0.34
C GLN A 130 5.69 14.91 -1.13
N LYS A 131 6.60 14.34 -1.93
CA LYS A 131 6.36 14.03 -3.36
C LYS A 131 5.57 12.74 -3.55
N VAL A 132 5.71 11.80 -2.62
CA VAL A 132 5.12 10.47 -2.69
C VAL A 132 3.80 10.42 -1.90
N PHE A 133 2.73 10.03 -2.58
CA PHE A 133 1.37 9.94 -2.04
C PHE A 133 0.83 8.51 -2.01
N GLY A 134 1.58 7.54 -2.53
CA GLY A 134 1.20 6.14 -2.42
C GLY A 134 2.20 5.19 -3.02
N ILE A 135 1.95 3.91 -2.80
CA ILE A 135 2.70 2.81 -3.37
C ILE A 135 1.72 1.72 -3.79
N CYS A 136 1.88 1.24 -5.02
CA CYS A 136 1.15 0.11 -5.55
C CYS A 136 2.13 -1.02 -5.84
N ARG A 137 1.90 -2.20 -5.27
CA ARG A 137 2.70 -3.40 -5.49
C ARG A 137 1.88 -4.41 -6.27
N PHE A 138 2.51 -5.05 -7.22
CA PHE A 138 1.91 -6.09 -8.05
C PHE A 138 2.72 -7.36 -7.92
N VAL A 139 2.06 -8.49 -7.66
CA VAL A 139 2.70 -9.79 -7.59
C VAL A 139 1.88 -10.77 -8.42
N GLN A 140 2.50 -11.34 -9.46
CA GLN A 140 1.86 -12.38 -10.27
C GLN A 140 1.79 -13.67 -9.44
N ILE A 141 0.58 -14.06 -9.06
CA ILE A 141 0.30 -15.20 -8.17
C ILE A 141 -0.15 -16.46 -8.90
N ALA A 142 -0.71 -16.31 -10.10
CA ALA A 142 -1.07 -17.38 -11.01
C ALA A 142 -0.99 -16.89 -12.47
N PRO A 143 -1.02 -17.78 -13.47
CA PRO A 143 -1.19 -17.37 -14.86
C PRO A 143 -2.42 -16.47 -14.99
N LYS A 144 -2.23 -15.25 -15.49
CA LYS A 144 -3.27 -14.22 -15.63
C LYS A 144 -3.90 -13.72 -14.33
N THR A 145 -3.37 -14.04 -13.15
CA THR A 145 -3.85 -13.47 -11.89
C THR A 145 -2.73 -12.74 -11.16
N ILE A 146 -2.98 -11.47 -10.85
CA ILE A 146 -2.08 -10.56 -10.16
C ILE A 146 -2.72 -10.16 -8.84
N LEU A 147 -1.95 -10.26 -7.77
CA LEU A 147 -2.28 -9.69 -6.48
C LEU A 147 -1.79 -8.25 -6.45
N MET A 148 -2.70 -7.32 -6.21
CA MET A 148 -2.41 -5.90 -6.07
C MET A 148 -2.54 -5.47 -4.61
N ASP A 149 -1.53 -4.78 -4.11
CA ASP A 149 -1.49 -4.13 -2.80
C ASP A 149 -1.21 -2.64 -3.00
N LEU A 150 -2.26 -1.83 -2.93
CA LEU A 150 -2.20 -0.37 -3.04
C LEU A 150 -2.41 0.26 -1.67
N THR A 151 -1.50 1.14 -1.28
CA THR A 151 -1.66 2.02 -0.12
C THR A 151 -1.42 3.46 -0.54
N VAL A 152 -2.35 4.36 -0.19
CA VAL A 152 -2.26 5.79 -0.48
C VAL A 152 -2.46 6.63 0.77
N ARG A 153 -1.86 7.82 0.75
CA ARG A 153 -2.04 8.91 1.70
C ARG A 153 -2.26 10.18 0.89
N LEU A 154 -3.47 10.31 0.36
CA LEU A 154 -3.87 11.42 -0.48
C LEU A 154 -4.09 12.67 0.40
N PRO A 155 -4.08 13.88 -0.17
CA PRO A 155 -4.57 15.06 0.51
C PRO A 155 -5.94 14.80 1.14
N PRO A 156 -6.22 15.31 2.36
CA PRO A 156 -7.55 15.20 2.96
C PRO A 156 -8.59 15.71 1.96
N PRO A 157 -9.71 15.00 1.73
CA PRO A 157 -10.67 15.36 0.69
C PRO A 157 -11.14 16.83 0.80
N ALA A 158 -11.32 17.34 2.02
CA ALA A 158 -11.69 18.73 2.27
C ALA A 158 -10.68 19.75 1.70
N ASN A 159 -9.37 19.44 1.74
CA ASN A 159 -8.30 20.33 1.29
C ASN A 159 -8.26 20.47 -0.24
N VAL A 160 -8.89 19.55 -0.97
CA VAL A 160 -8.95 19.51 -2.43
C VAL A 160 -10.37 19.70 -2.97
N GLY A 161 -11.29 20.15 -2.11
CA GLY A 161 -12.68 20.43 -2.46
C GLY A 161 -13.51 19.17 -2.77
N LEU A 162 -13.11 18.02 -2.23
CA LEU A 162 -13.81 16.74 -2.33
C LEU A 162 -14.58 16.43 -1.05
N LYS A 163 -15.63 15.61 -1.16
CA LYS A 163 -16.38 15.11 0.00
C LYS A 163 -15.57 14.03 0.74
N ALA A 164 -15.77 13.91 2.05
CA ALA A 164 -14.99 12.99 2.91
C ALA A 164 -15.04 11.50 2.50
N SER A 165 -16.05 11.07 1.74
CA SER A 165 -16.18 9.68 1.24
C SER A 165 -16.14 9.62 -0.29
N HIS A 166 -15.36 10.51 -0.90
CA HIS A 166 -15.20 10.53 -2.35
C HIS A 166 -14.43 9.30 -2.83
N SER A 167 -14.93 8.67 -3.90
CA SER A 167 -14.29 7.49 -4.49
C SER A 167 -13.21 7.92 -5.48
N TRP A 168 -12.11 7.19 -5.50
CA TRP A 168 -11.00 7.38 -6.43
C TRP A 168 -10.87 6.14 -7.30
N ASP A 169 -10.71 6.38 -8.59
CA ASP A 169 -10.48 5.36 -9.59
C ASP A 169 -9.01 5.00 -9.65
N VAL A 170 -8.72 3.70 -9.67
CA VAL A 170 -7.37 3.14 -9.80
C VAL A 170 -7.30 2.39 -11.11
N TYR A 171 -6.35 2.74 -11.97
CA TYR A 171 -6.19 2.09 -13.27
C TYR A 171 -4.74 2.10 -13.77
N ILE A 172 -4.44 1.17 -14.68
CA ILE A 172 -3.25 1.24 -15.52
C ILE A 172 -3.62 2.04 -16.77
N SER A 173 -2.86 3.09 -17.07
CA SER A 173 -2.99 3.90 -18.27
C SER A 173 -2.30 3.24 -19.47
N LYS A 174 -2.60 3.72 -20.68
CA LYS A 174 -1.98 3.17 -21.90
C LYS A 174 -0.47 3.44 -21.97
N THR A 175 0.02 4.55 -21.44
CA THR A 175 1.44 4.93 -21.45
C THR A 175 1.93 5.36 -20.06
N GLY A 176 3.23 5.25 -19.81
CA GLY A 176 3.88 5.73 -18.60
C GLY A 176 4.41 7.17 -18.68
N ASN A 177 3.98 7.96 -19.66
CA ASN A 177 4.40 9.36 -19.75
C ASN A 177 3.67 10.19 -18.68
N LEU A 178 4.38 10.59 -17.63
CA LEU A 178 3.83 11.30 -16.47
C LEU A 178 3.96 12.84 -16.55
N VAL A 179 4.22 13.41 -17.73
CA VAL A 179 4.40 14.86 -17.87
C VAL A 179 3.12 15.65 -17.55
N ASP A 180 1.96 15.16 -17.99
CA ASP A 180 0.65 15.79 -17.76
C ASP A 180 -0.49 14.74 -17.71
N PRO A 181 -0.51 13.84 -16.71
CA PRO A 181 -1.57 12.85 -16.56
C PRO A 181 -2.91 13.54 -16.18
N PRO A 182 -4.06 13.04 -16.68
CA PRO A 182 -4.24 11.77 -17.39
C PRO A 182 -4.02 11.87 -18.92
N GLU A 183 -3.88 13.08 -19.47
CA GLU A 183 -3.76 13.31 -20.92
C GLU A 183 -2.50 12.66 -21.50
N SER A 184 -1.34 12.91 -20.88
CA SER A 184 -0.06 12.37 -21.33
C SER A 184 0.05 10.87 -21.13
N THR A 185 -0.59 10.33 -20.07
CA THR A 185 -0.62 8.90 -19.81
C THR A 185 -1.54 8.13 -20.77
N GLY A 186 -2.44 8.83 -21.46
CA GLY A 186 -3.46 8.23 -22.31
C GLY A 186 -4.57 7.54 -21.53
N PRO A 187 -5.57 6.97 -22.24
CA PRO A 187 -6.77 6.42 -21.60
C PRO A 187 -6.46 5.22 -20.70
N ALA A 188 -7.41 4.91 -19.81
CA ALA A 188 -7.37 3.70 -18.99
C ALA A 188 -7.22 2.46 -19.89
N PHE A 189 -6.09 1.78 -19.73
CA PHE A 189 -5.83 0.48 -20.35
C PHE A 189 -6.51 -0.64 -19.57
N ARG A 190 -6.43 -0.59 -18.23
CA ARG A 190 -7.05 -1.58 -17.34
C ARG A 190 -7.55 -0.94 -16.05
N PRO A 191 -8.85 -1.02 -15.72
CA PRO A 191 -9.33 -0.65 -14.39
C PRO A 191 -8.84 -1.68 -13.36
N LEU A 192 -8.32 -1.19 -12.23
CA LEU A 192 -7.81 -2.01 -11.13
C LEU A 192 -8.77 -2.03 -9.94
N GLY A 193 -9.58 -0.98 -9.77
CA GLY A 193 -10.60 -0.90 -8.74
C GLY A 193 -10.91 0.54 -8.36
N LYS A 194 -11.64 0.67 -7.24
CA LYS A 194 -11.98 1.95 -6.63
C LYS A 194 -11.57 1.93 -5.17
N ILE A 195 -11.07 3.07 -4.68
CA ILE A 195 -10.74 3.27 -3.26
C ILE A 195 -11.56 4.40 -2.69
N VAL A 196 -11.86 4.33 -1.39
CA VAL A 196 -12.51 5.40 -0.64
C VAL A 196 -11.60 5.70 0.55
N PRO A 197 -10.71 6.69 0.44
CA PRO A 197 -9.86 7.09 1.55
C PRO A 197 -10.69 7.61 2.73
N ASP A 198 -10.12 7.53 3.93
CA ASP A 198 -10.70 8.11 5.12
C ASP A 198 -10.62 9.66 5.11
N GLY A 199 -11.14 10.29 6.17
CA GLY A 199 -11.11 11.75 6.31
C GLY A 199 -9.70 12.36 6.37
N GLN A 200 -8.68 11.55 6.67
CA GLN A 200 -7.26 11.94 6.65
C GLN A 200 -6.60 11.61 5.31
N GLY A 201 -7.35 11.13 4.32
CA GLY A 201 -6.86 10.78 2.98
C GLY A 201 -6.09 9.46 2.92
N TYR A 202 -6.06 8.66 3.99
CA TYR A 202 -5.49 7.33 3.95
C TYR A 202 -6.47 6.36 3.29
N GLY A 203 -5.98 5.55 2.35
CA GLY A 203 -6.76 4.45 1.76
C GLY A 203 -5.88 3.27 1.42
N ASP A 204 -6.46 2.08 1.41
CA ASP A 204 -5.80 0.89 0.90
C ASP A 204 -6.75 0.04 0.06
N LEU A 205 -6.17 -0.71 -0.89
CA LEU A 205 -6.88 -1.63 -1.76
C LEU A 205 -6.02 -2.86 -2.01
N PHE A 206 -6.51 -3.98 -1.50
CA PHE A 206 -5.88 -5.28 -1.68
C PHE A 206 -6.84 -6.20 -2.43
N THR A 207 -6.50 -6.56 -3.67
CA THR A 207 -7.40 -7.32 -4.53
C THR A 207 -6.65 -8.16 -5.56
N GLU A 208 -7.30 -9.21 -6.03
CA GLU A 208 -6.85 -10.02 -7.15
C GLU A 208 -7.40 -9.42 -8.45
N ILE A 209 -6.54 -9.30 -9.45
CA ILE A 209 -6.83 -8.66 -10.73
C ILE A 209 -6.38 -9.61 -11.83
N GLU A 210 -7.23 -9.78 -12.84
CA GLU A 210 -6.86 -10.53 -14.02
C GLU A 210 -5.91 -9.71 -14.90
N GLY A 211 -4.79 -10.32 -15.31
CA GLY A 211 -3.79 -9.72 -16.19
C GLY A 211 -2.41 -10.33 -16.04
N GLU A 212 -1.45 -9.82 -16.82
CA GLU A 212 -0.05 -10.22 -16.73
C GLU A 212 0.86 -9.01 -16.44
N VAL A 213 1.73 -9.14 -15.43
CA VAL A 213 2.53 -8.01 -14.92
C VAL A 213 3.37 -7.38 -16.03
N TRP A 214 3.92 -8.18 -16.93
CA TRP A 214 4.74 -7.71 -18.04
C TRP A 214 3.99 -6.78 -19.01
N GLU A 215 2.66 -6.90 -19.11
CA GLU A 215 1.85 -5.99 -19.92
C GLU A 215 1.77 -4.59 -19.30
N TRP A 216 1.96 -4.49 -17.99
CA TRP A 216 1.81 -3.24 -17.22
C TRP A 216 3.15 -2.52 -17.03
N ILE A 217 4.28 -3.23 -17.08
CA ILE A 217 5.62 -2.64 -16.97
C ILE A 217 5.80 -1.50 -17.98
N GLY A 218 6.24 -0.34 -17.50
CA GLY A 218 6.47 0.86 -18.31
C GLY A 218 5.21 1.69 -18.58
N ARG A 219 4.05 1.28 -18.09
CA ARG A 219 2.80 2.07 -18.12
C ARG A 219 2.62 2.87 -16.84
N GLY A 220 1.67 3.81 -16.83
CA GLY A 220 1.31 4.55 -15.63
C GLY A 220 0.30 3.78 -14.79
N CYS A 221 0.53 3.68 -13.49
CA CYS A 221 -0.51 3.39 -12.51
C CYS A 221 -1.04 4.73 -12.01
N VAL A 222 -2.35 4.95 -12.14
CA VAL A 222 -2.99 6.23 -11.86
C VAL A 222 -4.06 6.03 -10.78
N VAL A 223 -4.11 6.99 -9.86
CA VAL A 223 -5.15 7.15 -8.84
C VAL A 223 -5.77 8.53 -9.04
N GLU A 224 -7.03 8.57 -9.46
CA GLU A 224 -7.73 9.80 -9.87
C GLU A 224 -9.05 9.94 -9.10
N ALA A 225 -9.37 11.16 -8.66
CA ALA A 225 -10.62 11.45 -7.97
C ALA A 225 -11.81 11.22 -8.93
N GLY A 226 -12.78 10.40 -8.53
CA GLY A 226 -13.89 9.98 -9.38
C GLY A 226 -14.84 11.11 -9.76
N GLY A 227 -15.00 11.40 -11.05
CA GLY A 227 -15.89 12.44 -11.56
C GLY A 227 -16.07 12.37 -13.07
N SER A 228 -17.07 13.08 -13.61
CA SER A 228 -17.46 13.01 -15.04
C SER A 228 -16.48 13.70 -16.02
N SER A 229 -15.43 14.33 -15.51
CA SER A 229 -14.47 15.12 -16.29
C SER A 229 -13.09 14.95 -15.69
N HIS A 230 -12.10 14.62 -16.53
CA HIS A 230 -10.68 14.62 -16.17
C HIS A 230 -10.33 15.99 -15.60
N ASP A 231 -10.16 16.03 -14.28
CA ASP A 231 -9.94 17.27 -13.55
C ASP A 231 -8.47 17.33 -13.15
N ASN A 232 -7.67 18.05 -13.95
CA ASN A 232 -6.26 18.36 -13.66
C ASN A 232 -6.10 19.36 -12.49
N SER A 233 -7.13 19.56 -11.67
CA SER A 233 -7.01 20.29 -10.43
C SER A 233 -6.00 19.63 -9.49
N ARG A 234 -5.22 20.48 -8.81
CA ARG A 234 -4.19 20.07 -7.85
C ARG A 234 -4.76 19.09 -6.81
N GLY A 235 -4.06 17.98 -6.64
CA GLY A 235 -4.35 17.01 -5.59
C GLY A 235 -5.54 16.11 -5.90
N ARG A 236 -5.93 15.98 -7.17
CA ARG A 236 -6.99 15.06 -7.65
C ARG A 236 -6.47 13.91 -8.51
N ILE A 237 -5.18 13.90 -8.84
CA ILE A 237 -4.54 12.84 -9.60
C ILE A 237 -3.16 12.56 -9.04
N PHE A 238 -2.82 11.28 -8.98
CA PHE A 238 -1.52 10.77 -8.56
C PHE A 238 -1.13 9.63 -9.49
N ALA A 239 0.11 9.63 -9.95
CA ALA A 239 0.55 8.65 -10.93
C ALA A 239 1.99 8.22 -10.70
N GLY A 240 2.32 7.02 -11.16
CA GLY A 240 3.66 6.46 -11.11
C GLY A 240 3.88 5.49 -12.25
N VAL A 241 5.13 5.33 -12.70
CA VAL A 241 5.45 4.31 -13.69
C VAL A 241 5.52 2.95 -12.99
N VAL A 242 4.85 1.95 -13.57
CA VAL A 242 4.97 0.56 -13.13
C VAL A 242 6.36 0.06 -13.51
N ALA A 243 7.24 -0.04 -12.51
CA ALA A 243 8.60 -0.53 -12.65
C ALA A 243 8.70 -2.00 -12.26
N ARG A 244 9.64 -2.73 -12.87
CA ARG A 244 9.93 -4.12 -12.48
C ARG A 244 10.41 -4.15 -11.03
N SER A 245 9.96 -5.15 -10.29
CA SER A 245 10.42 -5.44 -8.94
C SER A 245 10.90 -6.89 -8.85
N ALA A 246 11.74 -7.18 -7.87
CA ALA A 246 12.11 -8.57 -7.59
C ALA A 246 10.89 -9.31 -7.02
N GLY A 247 10.60 -10.50 -7.54
CA GLY A 247 9.58 -11.39 -6.97
C GLY A 247 9.95 -11.87 -5.56
N ALA A 248 9.01 -12.52 -4.87
CA ALA A 248 9.18 -13.12 -3.53
C ALA A 248 10.53 -13.84 -3.33
N TRP A 249 11.00 -14.49 -4.39
CA TRP A 249 12.16 -15.38 -4.43
C TRP A 249 13.36 -14.79 -5.19
N GLY A 250 13.24 -13.54 -5.68
CA GLY A 250 14.24 -12.92 -6.55
C GLY A 250 15.22 -11.99 -5.84
N ASN A 251 15.01 -11.70 -4.55
CA ASN A 251 15.84 -10.75 -3.81
C ASN A 251 15.80 -10.99 -2.28
N ASP A 252 16.77 -11.73 -1.76
CA ASP A 252 17.06 -11.88 -0.32
C ASP A 252 17.80 -10.65 0.26
N LYS A 253 17.46 -9.43 -0.16
CA LYS A 253 17.99 -8.25 0.54
C LYS A 253 17.35 -8.17 1.91
N THR A 254 18.09 -8.66 2.90
CA THR A 254 17.81 -8.60 4.34
C THR A 254 17.92 -7.20 4.94
N VAL A 255 18.31 -6.20 4.13
CA VAL A 255 18.54 -4.83 4.58
C VAL A 255 17.82 -3.83 3.68
N CYS A 256 16.65 -3.37 4.14
CA CYS A 256 16.24 -1.97 4.00
C CYS A 256 16.69 -1.30 5.29
N ALA A 257 17.21 -0.07 5.27
CA ALA A 257 17.43 0.75 6.48
C ALA A 257 16.10 1.22 7.13
N CYS A 258 15.02 0.50 6.84
CA CYS A 258 13.63 0.90 6.94
C CYS A 258 12.87 -0.33 7.42
N SER A 259 11.92 -0.15 8.34
CA SER A 259 11.12 -1.20 8.99
C SER A 259 10.27 -2.06 8.04
N GLY A 260 10.31 -1.81 6.73
CA GLY A 260 9.39 -2.38 5.74
C GLY A 260 8.00 -1.74 5.77
N ARG A 261 7.75 -0.83 6.73
CA ARG A 261 6.57 0.03 6.80
C ARG A 261 6.78 1.25 5.93
N THR A 262 5.70 1.73 5.32
CA THR A 262 5.73 3.12 4.84
C THR A 262 5.79 4.04 6.07
N MET A 263 6.46 5.20 5.99
CA MET A 263 6.43 6.19 7.09
C MET A 263 4.98 6.52 7.53
N TRP A 264 4.03 6.35 6.60
CA TRP A 264 2.60 6.56 6.81
C TRP A 264 1.95 5.51 7.72
N GLU A 265 2.32 4.24 7.58
CA GLU A 265 1.87 3.16 8.45
C GLU A 265 2.40 3.36 9.87
N GLU A 266 3.68 3.75 9.99
CA GLU A 266 4.29 4.06 11.30
C GLU A 266 3.64 5.25 11.98
N GLY A 267 3.33 6.32 11.23
CA GLY A 267 2.65 7.49 11.75
C GLY A 267 1.31 7.14 12.39
N ARG A 268 0.47 6.34 11.72
CA ARG A 268 -0.85 5.96 12.26
C ARG A 268 -0.76 5.05 13.48
N ASP A 269 0.19 4.12 13.51
CA ASP A 269 0.40 3.27 14.69
C ASP A 269 0.83 4.09 15.91
N MET A 270 1.65 5.12 15.69
CA MET A 270 2.02 6.08 16.73
C MET A 270 0.81 6.90 17.18
N GLU A 271 0.00 7.42 16.24
CA GLU A 271 -1.22 8.18 16.54
C GLU A 271 -2.25 7.36 17.33
N LYS A 272 -2.50 6.11 16.95
CA LYS A 272 -3.39 5.19 17.68
C LYS A 272 -2.88 4.93 19.10
N LYS A 273 -1.57 4.72 19.28
CA LYS A 273 -0.96 4.53 20.61
C LYS A 273 -1.08 5.79 21.47
N VAL A 274 -0.83 6.97 20.91
CA VAL A 274 -0.92 8.25 21.63
C VAL A 274 -2.38 8.57 21.98
N GLY A 275 -3.32 8.36 21.07
CA GLY A 275 -4.76 8.52 21.33
C GLY A 275 -5.24 7.60 22.46
N GLY A 276 -4.86 6.32 22.41
CA GLY A 276 -5.19 5.36 23.48
C GLY A 276 -4.56 5.69 24.85
N LEU A 277 -3.40 6.34 24.87
CA LEU A 277 -2.75 6.83 26.11
C LEU A 277 -3.50 8.04 26.69
N LEU A 278 -3.94 8.97 25.85
CA LEU A 278 -4.71 10.15 26.26
C LEU A 278 -6.10 9.78 26.78
N ASP A 279 -6.75 8.80 26.16
CA ASP A 279 -8.06 8.32 26.61
C ASP A 279 -7.96 7.57 27.94
N ARG A 280 -6.90 6.77 28.16
CA ARG A 280 -6.64 6.14 29.46
C ARG A 280 -6.31 7.15 30.55
N ALA A 281 -5.66 8.26 30.22
CA ALA A 281 -5.38 9.34 31.16
C ALA A 281 -6.65 10.12 31.57
N LYS A 282 -7.64 10.26 30.67
CA LYS A 282 -8.93 10.90 30.98
C LYS A 282 -9.88 10.04 31.80
N VAL A 283 -9.78 8.71 31.69
CA VAL A 283 -10.60 7.77 32.48
C VAL A 283 -10.01 7.56 33.89
N ALA A 284 -8.75 7.93 34.11
CA ALA A 284 -8.06 7.82 35.40
C ALA A 284 -8.11 9.11 36.25
N ALA A 285 -8.76 10.17 35.77
CA ALA A 285 -8.99 11.45 36.46
C ALA A 285 -10.48 11.61 36.79
#